data_AF-A0A950E1N1-F1
#
_entry.id   AF-A0A950E1N1-F1
#
_cell.length_a   1.000
_cell.length_b   1.000
_cell.length_c   1.000
_cell.angle_alpha   90.00
_cell.angle_beta   90.00
_cell.angle_gamma   90.00
#
_symmetry.space_group_name_H-M   'P 1'
#
loop_
_entity.id
_entity.type
_entity.pdbx_description
1 polymer ?
#
loop_
_entity_poly.entity_id
_entity_poly.type
_entity_poly.pdbx_seq_one_letter_code
_entity_poly.pdbx_strand_id
1 'polypeptide(L)'
;MAELHDKVENALNEIRILILGGQVLIGFFFRAAFEKEFPKLSPRAQFLEVATLALMLVGLGVLIWPAAYHRIVERGAITASLHRSVSAALAIGLLPFAIAVGSFAYLACVRAYLPPVASILISTLLEALCLACWYLLELHARRLNSRSASLHDLLHPGGHKMRGPDERTGGKLGDRIKQVLTECRMVLPGAQALLGFQFITVFLESFEKLPPGLKRLHIASLLAVAICTILLVMPASYHRIVEEGDDSERIHDFAGRVLLWSMVFLALGFSGDFLLVLLVVFHHQALSFALASALLLFFYGLWFGATLYWRSRSA
;
A
#
# COMPACT_ATOMS: atom_id res chain seq x y z
N MET A 1 -19.31 -17.86 8.54
CA MET A 1 -18.46 -18.07 7.35
C MET A 1 -19.06 -17.23 6.25
N ALA A 2 -18.29 -16.34 5.62
CA ALA A 2 -18.77 -15.59 4.47
C ALA A 2 -19.11 -16.54 3.31
N GLU A 3 -20.18 -16.26 2.57
CA GLU A 3 -20.51 -17.02 1.37
C GLU A 3 -19.37 -16.95 0.35
N LEU A 4 -19.15 -18.02 -0.41
CA LEU A 4 -18.08 -18.09 -1.42
C LEU A 4 -18.16 -16.92 -2.43
N HIS A 5 -19.38 -16.48 -2.75
CA HIS A 5 -19.64 -15.30 -3.57
C HIS A 5 -18.93 -14.07 -3.03
N ASP A 6 -19.15 -13.75 -1.75
CA ASP A 6 -18.59 -12.58 -1.09
C ASP A 6 -17.06 -12.63 -0.99
N LYS A 7 -16.51 -13.82 -0.74
CA LYS A 7 -15.06 -14.02 -0.71
C LYS A 7 -14.43 -13.74 -2.07
N VAL A 8 -15.03 -14.25 -3.14
CA VAL A 8 -14.55 -14.03 -4.52
C VAL A 8 -14.70 -12.58 -4.92
N GLU A 9 -15.83 -11.93 -4.63
CA GLU A 9 -16.06 -10.52 -4.92
C GLU A 9 -15.03 -9.62 -4.21
N ASN A 10 -14.81 -9.84 -2.92
CA ASN A 10 -13.82 -9.11 -2.15
C ASN A 10 -12.40 -9.28 -2.71
N ALA A 11 -12.01 -10.52 -3.01
CA ALA A 11 -10.69 -10.81 -3.55
C ALA A 11 -10.48 -10.18 -4.95
N LEU A 12 -11.51 -10.18 -5.81
CA LEU A 12 -11.47 -9.49 -7.10
C LEU A 12 -11.38 -7.97 -6.96
N ASN A 13 -12.11 -7.39 -5.99
CA ASN A 13 -12.03 -5.95 -5.70
C ASN A 13 -10.65 -5.55 -5.18
N GLU A 14 -9.99 -6.40 -4.40
CA GLU A 14 -8.60 -6.21 -3.96
C GLU A 14 -7.62 -6.28 -5.13
N ILE A 15 -7.73 -7.32 -5.98
CA ILE A 15 -6.86 -7.47 -7.16
C ILE A 15 -6.99 -6.28 -8.10
N ARG A 16 -8.21 -5.77 -8.29
CA ARG A 16 -8.48 -4.62 -9.17
C ARG A 16 -7.68 -3.39 -8.76
N ILE A 17 -7.56 -3.13 -7.47
CA ILE A 17 -6.88 -1.92 -6.97
C ILE A 17 -5.38 -2.10 -6.99
N LEU A 18 -4.88 -3.29 -6.67
CA LEU A 18 -3.47 -3.60 -6.83
C LEU A 18 -3.05 -3.51 -8.30
N ILE A 19 -3.88 -3.99 -9.23
CA ILE A 19 -3.67 -3.83 -10.68
C ILE A 19 -3.59 -2.36 -11.06
N LEU A 20 -4.56 -1.54 -10.63
CA LEU A 20 -4.57 -0.10 -10.94
C LEU A 20 -3.29 0.59 -10.44
N GLY A 21 -2.92 0.34 -9.18
CA GLY A 21 -1.67 0.85 -8.61
C GLY A 21 -0.42 0.38 -9.35
N GLY A 22 -0.38 -0.90 -9.71
CA GLY A 22 0.73 -1.49 -10.47
C GLY A 22 0.90 -0.86 -11.82
N GLN A 23 -0.20 -0.68 -12.55
CA GLN A 23 -0.20 -0.02 -13.86
C GLN A 23 0.35 1.40 -13.78
N VAL A 24 -0.04 2.16 -12.74
CA VAL A 24 0.46 3.50 -12.51
C VAL A 24 1.98 3.48 -12.27
N LEU A 25 2.47 2.64 -11.34
CA LEU A 25 3.91 2.54 -11.04
C LEU A 25 4.72 2.05 -12.25
N ILE A 26 4.22 1.06 -12.99
CA ILE A 26 4.81 0.58 -14.25
C ILE A 26 4.90 1.72 -15.27
N GLY A 27 3.86 2.54 -15.40
CA GLY A 27 3.87 3.72 -16.28
C GLY A 27 5.01 4.68 -15.95
N PHE A 28 5.32 4.89 -14.67
CA PHE A 28 6.43 5.74 -14.26
C PHE A 28 7.80 5.10 -14.51
N PHE A 29 7.95 3.79 -14.34
CA PHE A 29 9.15 3.08 -14.77
C PHE A 29 9.38 3.18 -16.28
N PHE A 30 8.31 3.01 -17.08
CA PHE A 30 8.42 3.22 -18.52
C PHE A 30 8.88 4.63 -18.82
N ARG A 31 8.27 5.64 -18.19
CA ARG A 31 8.60 7.03 -18.43
C ARG A 31 10.03 7.38 -18.02
N ALA A 32 10.50 6.88 -16.88
CA ALA A 32 11.84 7.17 -16.36
C ALA A 32 12.94 6.83 -17.37
N ALA A 33 12.84 5.69 -18.06
CA ALA A 33 13.79 5.29 -19.11
C ALA A 33 13.91 6.28 -20.30
N PHE A 34 12.90 7.13 -20.52
CA PHE A 34 12.89 8.14 -21.59
C PHE A 34 13.22 9.56 -21.09
N GLU A 35 13.39 9.76 -19.79
CA GLU A 35 13.76 11.07 -19.24
C GLU A 35 15.26 11.34 -19.44
N LYS A 36 15.60 12.63 -19.65
CA LYS A 36 16.97 13.06 -19.99
C LYS A 36 18.01 12.76 -18.91
N GLU A 37 17.58 12.62 -17.66
CA GLU A 37 18.48 12.31 -16.54
C GLU A 37 18.75 10.81 -16.39
N PHE A 38 17.98 9.92 -17.05
CA PHE A 38 18.17 8.47 -16.96
C PHE A 38 19.55 8.01 -17.48
N PRO A 39 20.05 8.48 -18.64
CA PRO A 39 21.40 8.13 -19.11
C PRO A 39 22.54 8.55 -18.16
N LYS A 40 22.30 9.47 -17.22
CA LYS A 40 23.30 9.90 -16.23
C LYS A 40 23.41 8.95 -15.04
N LEU A 41 22.48 8.01 -14.89
CA LEU A 41 22.58 6.96 -13.89
C LEU A 41 23.75 6.03 -14.18
N SER A 42 24.34 5.47 -13.11
CA SER A 42 25.31 4.38 -13.26
C SER A 42 24.68 3.17 -13.99
N PRO A 43 25.46 2.36 -14.73
CA PRO A 43 24.92 1.19 -15.43
C PRO A 43 24.16 0.21 -14.52
N ARG A 44 24.59 0.08 -13.26
CA ARG A 44 23.91 -0.76 -12.27
C ARG A 44 22.53 -0.23 -11.91
N ALA A 45 22.37 1.09 -11.80
CA ALA A 45 21.10 1.73 -11.50
C ALA A 45 20.13 1.64 -12.69
N GLN A 46 20.63 1.81 -13.91
CA GLN A 46 19.84 1.60 -15.13
C GLN A 46 19.36 0.13 -15.23
N PHE A 47 20.25 -0.83 -15.00
CA PHE A 47 19.89 -2.25 -15.00
C PHE A 47 18.86 -2.58 -13.90
N LEU A 48 19.02 -2.02 -12.70
CA LEU A 48 18.07 -2.19 -11.60
C LEU A 48 16.67 -1.68 -11.98
N GLU A 49 16.58 -0.52 -12.64
CA GLU A 49 15.31 0.03 -13.09
C GLU A 49 14.63 -0.90 -14.12
N VAL A 50 15.37 -1.34 -15.14
CA VAL A 50 14.86 -2.25 -16.17
C VAL A 50 14.47 -3.61 -15.59
N ALA A 51 15.28 -4.17 -14.70
CA ALA A 51 14.99 -5.44 -14.03
C ALA A 51 13.74 -5.32 -13.14
N THR A 52 13.58 -4.20 -12.43
CA THR A 52 12.40 -3.94 -11.60
C THR A 52 11.15 -3.76 -12.45
N LEU A 53 11.24 -3.04 -13.58
CA LEU A 53 10.15 -2.92 -14.55
C LEU A 53 9.73 -4.29 -15.10
N ALA A 54 10.69 -5.12 -15.52
CA ALA A 54 10.41 -6.47 -16.01
C ALA A 54 9.71 -7.32 -14.93
N LEU A 55 10.18 -7.27 -13.69
CA LEU A 55 9.57 -7.96 -12.56
C LEU A 55 8.15 -7.46 -12.29
N MET A 56 7.92 -6.15 -12.33
CA MET A 56 6.59 -5.56 -12.18
C MET A 56 5.63 -5.97 -13.30
N LEU A 57 6.10 -6.05 -14.55
CA LEU A 57 5.30 -6.53 -15.69
C LEU A 57 4.88 -7.99 -15.50
N VAL A 58 5.79 -8.85 -15.05
CA VAL A 58 5.48 -10.25 -14.70
C VAL A 58 4.47 -10.29 -13.56
N GLY A 59 4.67 -9.51 -12.50
CA GLY A 59 3.75 -9.40 -11.37
C GLY A 59 2.35 -8.96 -11.79
N LEU A 60 2.25 -7.95 -12.66
CA LEU A 60 0.97 -7.50 -13.23
C LEU A 60 0.30 -8.60 -14.05
N GLY A 61 1.06 -9.35 -14.85
CA GLY A 61 0.55 -10.51 -15.58
C GLY A 61 -0.05 -11.57 -14.66
N VAL A 62 0.62 -11.88 -13.55
CA VAL A 62 0.11 -12.79 -12.52
C VAL A 62 -1.18 -12.26 -11.88
N LEU A 63 -1.27 -10.96 -11.59
CA LEU A 63 -2.47 -10.36 -11.00
C LEU A 63 -3.68 -10.33 -11.95
N ILE A 64 -3.44 -10.19 -13.26
CA ILE A 64 -4.50 -10.18 -14.28
C ILE A 64 -4.96 -11.60 -14.64
N TRP A 65 -4.09 -12.60 -14.49
CA TRP A 65 -4.36 -13.99 -14.88
C TRP A 65 -5.68 -14.58 -14.35
N PRO A 66 -6.11 -14.38 -13.08
CA PRO A 66 -7.39 -14.90 -12.59
C PRO A 66 -8.61 -14.45 -13.37
N ALA A 67 -8.60 -13.26 -13.98
CA ALA A 67 -9.70 -12.79 -14.82
C ALA A 67 -9.82 -13.62 -16.11
N ALA A 68 -8.68 -13.96 -16.73
CA ALA A 68 -8.65 -14.86 -17.87
C ALA A 68 -9.06 -16.28 -17.48
N TYR A 69 -8.56 -16.78 -16.33
CA TYR A 69 -8.93 -18.09 -15.79
C TYR A 69 -10.45 -18.19 -15.51
N HIS A 70 -11.05 -17.17 -14.89
CA HIS A 70 -12.48 -17.10 -14.61
C HIS A 70 -13.34 -17.19 -15.88
N ARG A 71 -12.91 -16.55 -16.97
CA ARG A 71 -13.68 -16.54 -18.23
C ARG A 71 -13.45 -17.76 -19.10
N ILE A 72 -12.21 -18.25 -19.20
CA ILE A 72 -11.84 -19.34 -20.10
C ILE A 72 -12.13 -20.71 -19.48
N VAL A 73 -11.68 -20.93 -18.24
CA VAL A 73 -11.77 -22.23 -17.56
C VAL A 73 -13.10 -22.36 -16.84
N GLU A 74 -13.45 -21.38 -16.02
CA GLU A 74 -14.66 -21.43 -15.18
C GLU A 74 -15.92 -20.94 -15.91
N ARG A 75 -15.80 -20.42 -17.14
CA ARG A 75 -16.92 -19.89 -17.96
C ARG A 75 -17.80 -18.86 -17.22
N GLY A 76 -17.21 -18.10 -16.31
CA GLY A 76 -17.90 -17.11 -15.48
C GLY A 76 -18.52 -17.67 -14.19
N ALA A 77 -18.44 -18.96 -13.91
CA ALA A 77 -18.93 -19.54 -12.67
C ALA A 77 -18.06 -19.14 -11.46
N ILE A 78 -18.71 -18.93 -10.31
CA ILE A 78 -18.04 -18.67 -9.03
C ILE A 78 -17.74 -20.02 -8.39
N THR A 79 -16.46 -20.39 -8.34
CA THR A 79 -16.01 -21.69 -7.81
C THR A 79 -14.91 -21.53 -6.77
N ALA A 80 -14.72 -22.57 -5.94
CA ALA A 80 -13.62 -22.59 -4.97
C ALA A 80 -12.24 -22.60 -5.66
N SER A 81 -12.15 -23.12 -6.89
CA SER A 81 -10.92 -23.07 -7.69
C SER A 81 -10.57 -21.63 -8.04
N LEU A 82 -11.55 -20.84 -8.49
CA LEU A 82 -11.38 -19.42 -8.76
C LEU A 82 -10.89 -18.67 -7.52
N HIS A 83 -11.53 -18.88 -6.36
CA HIS A 83 -11.11 -18.23 -5.11
C HIS A 83 -9.65 -18.53 -4.76
N ARG A 84 -9.20 -19.78 -4.90
CA ARG A 84 -7.80 -20.17 -4.70
C ARG A 84 -6.86 -19.50 -5.69
N SER A 85 -7.22 -19.46 -6.98
CA SER A 85 -6.41 -18.82 -8.03
C SER A 85 -6.26 -17.31 -7.79
N VAL A 86 -7.36 -16.61 -7.48
CA VAL A 86 -7.34 -15.18 -7.13
C VAL A 86 -6.47 -14.94 -5.91
N SER A 87 -6.63 -15.75 -4.86
CA SER A 87 -5.85 -15.65 -3.62
C SER A 87 -4.35 -15.87 -3.85
N ALA A 88 -3.99 -16.88 -4.65
CA ALA A 88 -2.60 -17.19 -4.99
C ALA A 88 -1.96 -16.08 -5.83
N ALA A 89 -2.66 -15.58 -6.85
CA ALA A 89 -2.19 -14.46 -7.67
C ALA A 89 -1.92 -13.21 -6.84
N LEU A 90 -2.83 -12.89 -5.92
CA LEU A 90 -2.71 -11.79 -4.97
C LEU A 90 -1.52 -11.97 -4.01
N ALA A 91 -1.29 -13.17 -3.49
CA ALA A 91 -0.16 -13.47 -2.61
C ALA A 91 1.20 -13.38 -3.32
N ILE A 92 1.28 -13.84 -4.57
CA ILE A 92 2.52 -13.80 -5.35
C ILE A 92 2.76 -12.39 -5.91
N GLY A 93 1.70 -11.69 -6.32
CA GLY A 93 1.77 -10.40 -6.99
C GLY A 93 2.22 -9.24 -6.11
N LEU A 94 2.13 -9.34 -4.78
CA LEU A 94 2.63 -8.30 -3.87
C LEU A 94 4.16 -8.23 -3.79
N LEU A 95 4.88 -9.33 -4.06
CA LEU A 95 6.33 -9.37 -3.93
C LEU A 95 7.04 -8.47 -4.96
N PRO A 96 6.69 -8.50 -6.26
CA PRO A 96 7.17 -7.52 -7.24
C PRO A 96 6.97 -6.08 -6.81
N PHE A 97 5.83 -5.76 -6.19
CA PHE A 97 5.54 -4.40 -5.71
C PHE A 97 6.42 -4.00 -4.54
N ALA A 98 6.71 -4.92 -3.62
CA ALA A 98 7.59 -4.63 -2.48
C ALA A 98 9.01 -4.29 -2.95
N ILE A 99 9.53 -5.10 -3.87
CA ILE A 99 10.84 -4.87 -4.51
C ILE A 99 10.81 -3.54 -5.29
N ALA A 100 9.72 -3.26 -6.01
CA ALA A 100 9.58 -2.01 -6.72
C ALA A 100 9.66 -0.79 -5.79
N VAL A 101 8.94 -0.79 -4.66
CA VAL A 101 9.01 0.31 -3.67
C VAL A 101 10.44 0.54 -3.17
N GLY A 102 11.19 -0.54 -2.89
CA GLY A 102 12.61 -0.46 -2.51
C GLY A 102 13.47 0.16 -3.63
N SER A 103 13.38 -0.36 -4.85
CA SER A 103 14.10 0.16 -6.02
C SER A 103 13.76 1.63 -6.31
N PHE A 104 12.49 2.01 -6.22
CA PHE A 104 12.00 3.38 -6.36
C PHE A 104 12.71 4.31 -5.37
N ALA A 105 12.71 3.95 -4.08
CA ALA A 105 13.35 4.74 -3.04
C ALA A 105 14.87 4.82 -3.22
N TYR A 106 15.52 3.72 -3.61
CA TYR A 106 16.96 3.70 -3.89
C TYR A 106 17.34 4.67 -5.01
N LEU A 107 16.66 4.57 -6.16
CA LEU A 107 16.91 5.44 -7.31
C LEU A 107 16.61 6.91 -6.99
N ALA A 108 15.53 7.18 -6.26
CA ALA A 108 15.22 8.53 -5.79
C ALA A 108 16.33 9.09 -4.89
N CYS A 109 16.84 8.32 -3.93
CA CYS A 109 17.93 8.74 -3.05
C CYS A 109 19.23 9.00 -3.81
N VAL A 110 19.58 8.13 -4.78
CA VAL A 110 20.75 8.31 -5.65
C VAL A 110 20.63 9.59 -6.48
N ARG A 111 19.46 9.83 -7.09
CA ARG A 111 19.17 11.06 -7.88
C ARG A 111 19.13 12.32 -7.01
N ALA A 112 18.79 12.18 -5.74
CA ALA A 112 18.85 13.26 -4.75
C ALA A 112 20.27 13.51 -4.19
N TYR A 113 21.29 12.79 -4.68
CA TYR A 113 22.69 12.90 -4.24
C TYR A 113 22.89 12.58 -2.75
N LEU A 114 22.08 11.68 -2.19
CA LEU A 114 22.35 11.16 -0.85
C LEU A 114 23.61 10.26 -0.86
N PRO A 115 24.34 10.18 0.26
CA PRO A 115 25.47 9.26 0.39
C PRO A 115 25.05 7.82 0.06
N PRO A 116 25.89 7.01 -0.62
CA PRO A 116 25.51 5.65 -1.04
C PRO A 116 25.00 4.76 0.10
N VAL A 117 25.61 4.87 1.28
CA VAL A 117 25.20 4.13 2.48
C VAL A 117 23.78 4.53 2.92
N ALA A 118 23.47 5.83 2.90
CA ALA A 118 22.13 6.31 3.26
C ALA A 118 21.09 5.84 2.23
N SER A 119 21.40 5.90 0.94
CA SER A 119 20.50 5.43 -0.12
C SER A 119 20.17 3.95 0.02
N ILE A 120 21.18 3.11 0.30
CA ILE A 120 20.98 1.67 0.54
C ILE A 120 20.18 1.42 1.82
N LEU A 121 20.52 2.09 2.92
CA LEU A 121 19.83 1.90 4.19
C LEU A 121 18.36 2.30 4.10
N ILE A 122 18.06 3.46 3.53
CA ILE A 122 16.67 3.95 3.39
C ILE A 122 15.86 2.99 2.52
N SER A 123 16.39 2.58 1.36
CA SER A 123 15.66 1.69 0.46
C SER A 123 15.44 0.30 1.04
N THR A 124 16.46 -0.27 1.69
CA THR A 124 16.37 -1.60 2.32
C THR A 124 15.45 -1.59 3.54
N LEU A 125 15.46 -0.53 4.36
CA LEU A 125 14.53 -0.39 5.48
C LEU A 125 13.09 -0.26 5.01
N LEU A 126 12.85 0.51 3.94
CA LEU A 126 11.52 0.67 3.36
C LEU A 126 11.00 -0.63 2.73
N GLU A 127 11.86 -1.34 2.00
CA GLU A 127 11.54 -2.66 1.45
C GLU A 127 11.29 -3.71 2.55
N ALA A 128 12.12 -3.72 3.59
CA ALA A 128 11.93 -4.59 4.75
C ALA A 128 10.62 -4.27 5.49
N LEU A 129 10.28 -2.99 5.65
CA LEU A 129 8.99 -2.56 6.21
C LEU A 129 7.83 -3.05 5.34
N CYS A 130 7.96 -2.92 4.02
CA CYS A 130 6.97 -3.38 3.06
C CYS A 130 6.73 -4.89 3.17
N LEU A 131 7.80 -5.69 3.12
CA LEU A 131 7.74 -7.15 3.29
C LEU A 131 7.23 -7.54 4.69
N ALA A 132 7.58 -6.78 5.72
CA ALA A 132 7.10 -7.01 7.07
C ALA A 132 5.58 -6.80 7.18
N CYS A 133 5.09 -5.69 6.63
CA CYS A 133 3.68 -5.35 6.63
C CYS A 133 2.83 -6.30 5.78
N TRP A 134 3.31 -6.69 4.59
CA TRP A 134 2.52 -7.46 3.62
C TRP A 134 2.67 -8.99 3.73
N TYR A 135 3.67 -9.48 4.49
CA TYR A 135 3.92 -10.92 4.62
C TYR A 135 4.30 -11.35 6.05
N LEU A 136 5.33 -10.75 6.68
CA LEU A 136 5.90 -11.31 7.91
C LEU A 136 4.96 -11.20 9.12
N LEU A 137 4.31 -10.05 9.31
CA LEU A 137 3.34 -9.86 10.39
C LEU A 137 2.15 -10.81 10.25
N GLU A 138 1.80 -11.14 9.02
CA GLU A 138 0.66 -11.98 8.69
C GLU A 138 1.00 -13.46 8.88
N LEU A 139 2.19 -13.90 8.46
CA LEU A 139 2.68 -15.25 8.73
C LEU A 139 2.84 -15.50 10.24
N HIS A 140 3.27 -14.48 11.00
CA HIS A 140 3.36 -14.58 12.45
C HIS A 140 1.98 -14.70 13.11
N ALA A 141 1.02 -13.87 12.69
CA ALA A 141 -0.35 -13.92 13.18
C ALA A 141 -1.06 -15.25 12.85
N ARG A 142 -0.87 -15.78 11.63
CA ARG A 142 -1.37 -17.12 11.24
C ARG A 142 -0.85 -18.21 12.18
N ARG A 143 0.45 -18.21 12.49
CA ARG A 143 1.08 -19.22 13.36
C ARG A 143 0.52 -19.16 14.78
N LEU A 144 0.31 -17.96 15.34
CA LEU A 144 -0.25 -17.80 16.67
C LEU A 144 -1.70 -18.30 16.74
N ASN A 145 -2.53 -17.96 15.75
CA ASN A 145 -3.91 -18.41 15.68
C ASN A 145 -4.01 -19.93 15.52
N SER A 146 -3.21 -20.52 14.62
CA SER A 146 -3.18 -21.97 14.43
C SER A 146 -2.70 -22.72 15.68
N ARG A 147 -1.69 -22.18 16.38
CA ARG A 147 -1.20 -22.74 17.64
C ARG A 147 -2.27 -22.67 18.74
N SER A 148 -2.97 -21.54 18.86
CA SER A 148 -4.07 -21.38 19.83
C SER A 148 -5.22 -22.35 19.56
N ALA A 149 -5.62 -22.51 18.30
CA ALA A 149 -6.66 -23.46 17.89
C ALA A 149 -6.26 -24.91 18.22
N SER A 150 -5.02 -25.31 17.89
CA SER A 150 -4.52 -26.65 18.22
C SER A 150 -4.47 -26.91 19.73
N LEU A 151 -4.14 -25.89 20.53
CA LEU A 151 -4.10 -26.00 21.99
C LEU A 151 -5.51 -26.11 22.58
N HIS A 152 -6.47 -25.36 22.03
CA HIS A 152 -7.88 -25.46 22.42
C HIS A 152 -8.44 -26.86 22.13
N ASP A 153 -8.16 -27.42 20.96
CA ASP A 153 -8.60 -28.79 20.61
C ASP A 153 -7.94 -29.86 21.48
N LEU A 154 -6.68 -29.67 21.89
CA LEU A 154 -5.99 -30.53 22.85
C LEU A 154 -6.58 -30.44 24.27
N LEU A 155 -7.02 -29.25 24.70
CA LEU A 155 -7.62 -29.02 26.01
C LEU A 155 -9.10 -29.42 26.07
N HIS A 156 -9.79 -29.42 24.93
CA HIS A 156 -11.21 -29.77 24.80
C HIS A 156 -11.45 -30.84 23.72
N PRO A 157 -10.90 -32.06 23.90
CA PRO A 157 -11.11 -33.15 22.95
C PRO A 157 -12.59 -33.55 22.93
N GLY A 158 -13.27 -33.32 21.80
CA GLY A 158 -14.69 -33.66 21.60
C GLY A 158 -15.69 -32.52 21.78
N GLY A 159 -15.24 -31.27 21.98
CA GLY A 159 -16.08 -30.08 22.17
C GLY A 159 -16.70 -29.47 20.91
N HIS A 160 -16.84 -30.20 19.80
CA HIS A 160 -17.49 -29.69 18.57
C HIS A 160 -19.02 -29.62 18.72
N LYS A 161 -19.52 -28.82 19.66
CA LYS A 161 -20.79 -28.15 19.45
C LYS A 161 -20.48 -26.97 18.53
N MET A 162 -20.78 -27.13 17.23
CA MET A 162 -20.95 -26.00 16.32
C MET A 162 -21.99 -25.06 16.93
N ARG A 163 -21.54 -24.08 17.71
CA ARG A 163 -22.29 -22.85 17.89
C ARG A 163 -22.10 -22.13 16.57
N GLY A 164 -23.00 -22.41 15.62
CA GLY A 164 -23.08 -21.67 14.38
C GLY A 164 -23.09 -20.18 14.73
N PRO A 165 -22.27 -19.34 14.11
CA PRO A 165 -22.36 -17.91 14.32
C PRO A 165 -23.81 -17.50 13.99
N ASP A 166 -24.44 -16.74 14.87
CA ASP A 166 -25.74 -16.14 14.59
C ASP A 166 -25.63 -15.42 13.24
N GLU A 167 -26.27 -15.96 12.19
CA GLU A 167 -26.10 -15.53 10.79
C GLU A 167 -26.36 -14.02 10.64
N ARG A 168 -27.21 -13.46 11.51
CA ARG A 168 -27.52 -12.03 11.58
C ARG A 168 -26.35 -11.16 12.07
N THR A 169 -25.47 -11.70 12.91
CA THR A 169 -24.30 -10.97 13.46
C THR A 169 -23.08 -11.14 12.55
N GLY A 170 -22.94 -12.31 11.92
CA GLY A 170 -21.92 -12.59 10.90
C GLY A 170 -22.05 -11.68 9.67
N GLY A 171 -23.26 -11.52 9.12
CA GLY A 171 -23.50 -10.65 7.97
C GLY A 171 -23.15 -9.18 8.26
N LYS A 172 -23.56 -8.66 9.43
CA LYS A 172 -23.24 -7.28 9.85
C LYS A 172 -21.75 -7.02 10.04
N LEU A 173 -20.97 -8.03 10.46
CA LEU A 173 -19.52 -7.89 10.62
C LEU A 173 -18.83 -7.87 9.25
N GLY A 174 -19.20 -8.79 8.35
CA GLY A 174 -18.68 -8.81 6.99
C GLY A 174 -18.94 -7.51 6.24
N ASP A 175 -20.13 -6.93 6.38
CA ASP A 175 -20.46 -5.62 5.79
C ASP A 175 -19.56 -4.50 6.31
N ARG A 176 -19.28 -4.47 7.62
CA ARG A 176 -18.36 -3.49 8.24
C ARG A 176 -16.92 -3.67 7.74
N ILE A 177 -16.47 -4.90 7.56
CA ILE A 177 -15.14 -5.19 7.00
C ILE A 177 -15.07 -4.75 5.54
N LYS A 178 -16.08 -5.08 4.73
CA LYS A 178 -16.20 -4.59 3.35
C LYS A 178 -16.16 -3.07 3.29
N GLN A 179 -16.83 -2.39 4.23
CA GLN A 179 -16.84 -0.94 4.32
C GLN A 179 -15.45 -0.38 4.63
N VAL A 180 -14.76 -0.82 5.69
CA VAL A 180 -13.43 -0.28 6.04
C VAL A 180 -12.37 -0.60 4.97
N LEU A 181 -12.46 -1.76 4.32
CA LEU A 181 -11.62 -2.07 3.17
C LEU A 181 -11.94 -1.12 2.01
N THR A 182 -13.22 -0.83 1.74
CA THR A 182 -13.62 0.16 0.74
C THR A 182 -13.10 1.56 1.07
N GLU A 183 -13.07 1.96 2.34
CA GLU A 183 -12.47 3.22 2.78
C GLU A 183 -10.97 3.28 2.49
N CYS A 184 -10.22 2.21 2.79
CA CYS A 184 -8.80 2.10 2.40
C CYS A 184 -8.61 2.22 0.88
N ARG A 185 -9.49 1.54 0.13
CA ARG A 185 -9.50 1.48 -1.33
C ARG A 185 -9.83 2.82 -1.98
N MET A 186 -10.55 3.71 -1.32
CA MET A 186 -10.80 5.07 -1.83
C MET A 186 -9.52 5.93 -1.83
N VAL A 187 -8.62 5.69 -0.87
CA VAL A 187 -7.40 6.50 -0.69
C VAL A 187 -6.21 5.92 -1.47
N LEU A 188 -6.11 4.59 -1.55
CA LEU A 188 -4.94 3.89 -2.07
C LEU A 188 -4.53 4.28 -3.51
N PRO A 189 -5.44 4.34 -4.51
CA PRO A 189 -5.05 4.74 -5.87
C PRO A 189 -4.46 6.15 -5.93
N GLY A 190 -4.96 7.08 -5.12
CA GLY A 190 -4.44 8.43 -5.02
C GLY A 190 -3.01 8.44 -4.48
N ALA A 191 -2.76 7.73 -3.37
CA ALA A 191 -1.43 7.57 -2.78
C ALA A 191 -0.41 6.96 -3.77
N GLN A 192 -0.82 5.94 -4.52
CA GLN A 192 0.03 5.28 -5.52
C GLN A 192 0.38 6.19 -6.70
N ALA A 193 -0.58 6.98 -7.18
CA ALA A 193 -0.33 7.96 -8.21
C ALA A 193 0.69 9.01 -7.76
N LEU A 194 0.53 9.55 -6.55
CA LEU A 194 1.45 10.53 -5.98
C LEU A 194 2.86 9.97 -5.85
N LEU A 195 3.00 8.75 -5.31
CA LEU A 195 4.29 8.08 -5.19
C LEU A 195 5.01 8.01 -6.55
N GLY A 196 4.28 7.65 -7.60
CA GLY A 196 4.81 7.59 -8.95
C GLY A 196 5.16 8.96 -9.55
N PHE A 197 4.32 9.98 -9.34
CA PHE A 197 4.61 11.36 -9.79
C PHE A 197 5.83 11.94 -9.07
N GLN A 198 5.98 11.69 -7.77
CA GLN A 198 7.16 12.11 -7.02
C GLN A 198 8.42 11.39 -7.50
N PHE A 199 8.33 10.12 -7.86
CA PHE A 199 9.46 9.40 -8.40
C PHE A 199 9.92 9.96 -9.73
N ILE A 200 9.02 10.15 -10.70
CA ILE A 200 9.44 10.66 -12.01
C ILE A 200 10.03 12.07 -11.90
N THR A 201 9.60 12.84 -10.89
CA THR A 201 10.18 14.16 -10.60
C THR A 201 11.70 14.10 -10.43
N VAL A 202 12.26 13.03 -9.86
CA VAL A 202 13.74 12.92 -9.67
C VAL A 202 14.51 12.74 -10.98
N PHE A 203 13.81 12.43 -12.08
CA PHE A 203 14.37 12.30 -13.42
C PHE A 203 14.20 13.57 -14.28
N LEU A 204 13.55 14.61 -13.75
CA LEU A 204 13.42 15.89 -14.46
C LEU A 204 14.68 16.73 -14.34
N GLU A 205 15.06 17.43 -15.42
CA GLU A 205 16.19 18.39 -15.41
C GLU A 205 16.04 19.47 -14.33
N SER A 206 14.80 19.90 -14.04
CA SER A 206 14.52 20.91 -13.03
C SER A 206 14.86 20.42 -11.62
N PHE A 207 14.68 19.12 -11.34
CA PHE A 207 15.06 18.52 -10.06
C PHE A 207 16.57 18.51 -9.88
N GLU A 208 17.32 18.27 -10.96
CA GLU A 208 18.79 18.26 -10.93
C GLU A 208 19.37 19.58 -10.42
N LYS A 209 18.75 20.69 -10.83
CA LYS A 209 19.16 22.06 -10.48
C LYS A 209 18.75 22.47 -9.05
N LEU A 210 17.99 21.64 -8.32
CA LEU A 210 17.54 21.99 -6.98
C LEU A 210 18.69 21.97 -5.96
N PRO A 211 18.66 22.89 -4.97
CA PRO A 211 19.55 22.83 -3.82
C PRO A 211 19.44 21.49 -3.06
N PRO A 212 20.53 20.98 -2.44
CA PRO A 212 20.51 19.70 -1.72
C PRO A 212 19.46 19.61 -0.61
N GLY A 213 19.14 20.73 0.05
CA GLY A 213 18.08 20.79 1.06
C GLY A 213 16.70 20.45 0.51
N LEU A 214 16.37 20.95 -0.69
CA LEU A 214 15.09 20.68 -1.35
C LEU A 214 15.01 19.24 -1.88
N LYS A 215 16.13 18.70 -2.38
CA LYS A 215 16.22 17.28 -2.75
C LYS A 215 15.93 16.37 -1.54
N ARG A 216 16.49 16.68 -0.36
CA ARG A 216 16.19 15.92 0.88
C ARG A 216 14.74 16.07 1.34
N LEU A 217 14.15 17.26 1.22
CA LEU A 217 12.73 17.48 1.51
C LEU A 217 11.83 16.62 0.61
N HIS A 218 12.15 16.57 -0.70
CA HIS A 218 11.46 15.70 -1.65
C HIS A 218 11.54 14.23 -1.25
N ILE A 219 12.72 13.74 -0.86
CA ILE A 219 12.87 12.35 -0.39
C ILE A 219 12.07 12.09 0.88
N ALA A 220 12.06 13.01 1.85
CA ALA A 220 11.27 12.85 3.07
C ALA A 220 9.76 12.76 2.76
N SER A 221 9.27 13.61 1.85
CA SER A 221 7.89 13.58 1.37
C SER A 221 7.55 12.26 0.66
N LEU A 222 8.43 11.82 -0.26
CA LEU A 222 8.28 10.57 -1.00
C LEU A 222 8.22 9.36 -0.06
N LEU A 223 9.06 9.32 0.98
CA LEU A 223 9.04 8.25 1.99
C LEU A 223 7.74 8.27 2.80
N ALA A 224 7.19 9.42 3.13
CA ALA A 224 5.90 9.51 3.82
C ALA A 224 4.77 8.93 2.94
N VAL A 225 4.72 9.28 1.66
CA VAL A 225 3.72 8.73 0.72
C VAL A 225 3.94 7.23 0.49
N ALA A 226 5.18 6.76 0.45
CA ALA A 226 5.50 5.34 0.36
C ALA A 226 5.02 4.56 1.59
N ILE A 227 5.26 5.08 2.80
CA ILE A 227 4.76 4.47 4.05
C ILE A 227 3.23 4.46 4.08
N CYS A 228 2.58 5.56 3.66
CA CYS A 228 1.12 5.61 3.50
C CYS A 228 0.63 4.49 2.57
N THR A 229 1.27 4.30 1.41
CA THR A 229 0.93 3.25 0.46
C THR A 229 1.11 1.85 1.05
N ILE A 230 2.22 1.61 1.76
CA ILE A 230 2.49 0.33 2.44
C ILE A 230 1.38 0.03 3.45
N LEU A 231 0.99 1.02 4.25
CA LEU A 231 -0.07 0.89 5.25
C LEU A 231 -1.43 0.64 4.59
N LEU A 232 -1.78 1.32 3.51
CA LEU A 232 -3.08 1.14 2.83
C LEU A 232 -3.25 -0.23 2.16
N VAL A 233 -2.15 -0.87 1.74
CA VAL A 233 -2.16 -2.25 1.17
C VAL A 233 -2.25 -3.32 2.27
N MET A 234 -1.83 -3.00 3.48
CA MET A 234 -1.72 -3.94 4.60
C MET A 234 -3.05 -4.58 5.02
N PRO A 235 -4.20 -3.87 5.15
CA PRO A 235 -5.47 -4.50 5.56
C PRO A 235 -5.96 -5.58 4.61
N ALA A 236 -5.84 -5.35 3.29
CA ALA A 236 -6.23 -6.33 2.28
C ALA A 236 -5.31 -7.57 2.32
N SER A 237 -4.01 -7.34 2.49
CA SER A 237 -3.02 -8.42 2.63
C SER A 237 -3.30 -9.26 3.87
N TYR A 238 -3.59 -8.62 5.01
CA TYR A 238 -3.89 -9.27 6.28
C TYR A 238 -5.20 -10.07 6.22
N HIS A 239 -6.27 -9.50 5.66
CA HIS A 239 -7.55 -10.18 5.52
C HIS A 239 -7.44 -11.47 4.69
N ARG A 240 -6.65 -11.42 3.62
CA ARG A 240 -6.44 -12.55 2.73
C ARG A 240 -5.48 -13.59 3.30
N ILE A 241 -4.34 -13.14 3.82
CA ILE A 241 -3.34 -14.03 4.38
C ILE A 241 -3.88 -14.48 5.75
N VAL A 242 -3.96 -13.68 6.79
CA VAL A 242 -4.25 -14.22 8.13
C VAL A 242 -5.62 -14.91 8.25
N GLU A 243 -6.65 -14.32 7.67
CA GLU A 243 -8.04 -14.78 7.91
C GLU A 243 -8.61 -15.62 6.76
N GLU A 244 -7.85 -15.87 5.67
CA GLU A 244 -8.31 -16.63 4.50
C GLU A 244 -9.64 -16.10 3.90
N GLY A 245 -9.87 -14.80 4.06
CA GLY A 245 -11.12 -14.13 3.67
C GLY A 245 -12.30 -14.41 4.60
N ASP A 246 -12.08 -14.87 5.83
CA ASP A 246 -13.09 -14.90 6.89
C ASP A 246 -13.15 -13.57 7.67
N ASP A 247 -14.37 -13.25 8.10
CA ASP A 247 -14.68 -12.01 8.80
C ASP A 247 -14.41 -12.14 10.31
N SER A 248 -13.56 -11.28 10.86
CA SER A 248 -13.31 -11.20 12.31
C SER A 248 -13.28 -9.76 12.83
N GLU A 249 -13.67 -9.53 14.09
CA GLU A 249 -13.61 -8.19 14.69
C GLU A 249 -12.18 -7.63 14.72
N ARG A 250 -11.19 -8.52 14.83
CA ARG A 250 -9.77 -8.17 14.81
C ARG A 250 -9.36 -7.49 13.51
N ILE A 251 -9.80 -7.98 12.34
CA ILE A 251 -9.45 -7.34 11.06
C ILE A 251 -10.13 -5.98 10.92
N HIS A 252 -11.39 -5.84 11.35
CA HIS A 252 -12.09 -4.56 11.31
C HIS A 252 -11.34 -3.47 12.10
N ASP A 253 -11.01 -3.75 13.36
CA ASP A 253 -10.34 -2.77 14.22
C ASP A 253 -8.91 -2.49 13.77
N PHE A 254 -8.23 -3.51 13.25
CA PHE A 254 -6.91 -3.37 12.68
C PHE A 254 -6.93 -2.50 11.41
N ALA A 255 -7.82 -2.78 10.46
CA ALA A 255 -7.95 -2.03 9.22
C ALA A 255 -8.28 -0.56 9.48
N GLY A 256 -9.21 -0.28 10.40
CA GLY A 256 -9.57 1.08 10.79
C GLY A 256 -8.39 1.86 11.38
N ARG A 257 -7.61 1.24 12.28
CA ARG A 257 -6.40 1.87 12.84
C ARG A 257 -5.34 2.14 11.76
N VAL A 258 -5.09 1.17 10.89
CA VAL A 258 -4.09 1.30 9.82
C VAL A 258 -4.48 2.37 8.82
N LEU A 259 -5.78 2.48 8.47
CA LEU A 259 -6.30 3.57 7.66
C LEU A 259 -6.00 4.93 8.30
N LEU A 260 -6.32 5.12 9.59
CA LEU A 260 -6.02 6.37 10.28
C LEU A 260 -4.52 6.69 10.31
N TRP A 261 -3.66 5.70 10.56
CA TRP A 261 -2.20 5.89 10.51
C TRP A 261 -1.72 6.27 9.10
N SER A 262 -2.26 5.66 8.05
CA SER A 262 -1.90 6.02 6.68
C SER A 262 -2.25 7.47 6.35
N MET A 263 -3.38 7.98 6.84
CA MET A 263 -3.79 9.37 6.66
C MET A 263 -2.81 10.34 7.34
N VAL A 264 -2.21 9.99 8.48
CA VAL A 264 -1.15 10.81 9.11
C VAL A 264 0.02 11.01 8.14
N PHE A 265 0.50 9.93 7.53
CA PHE A 265 1.60 9.97 6.56
C PHE A 265 1.20 10.63 5.24
N LEU A 266 -0.05 10.46 4.79
CA LEU A 266 -0.55 11.11 3.58
C LEU A 266 -0.53 12.64 3.71
N ALA A 267 -0.97 13.18 4.84
CA ALA A 267 -0.92 14.63 5.08
C ALA A 267 0.52 15.15 5.10
N LEU A 268 1.45 14.40 5.71
CA LEU A 268 2.88 14.76 5.70
C LEU A 268 3.45 14.79 4.29
N GLY A 269 3.13 13.80 3.47
CA GLY A 269 3.50 13.77 2.06
C GLY A 269 2.94 14.97 1.28
N PHE A 270 1.64 15.23 1.40
CA PHE A 270 1.02 16.39 0.75
C PHE A 270 1.62 17.72 1.16
N SER A 271 1.79 17.95 2.45
CA SER A 271 2.38 19.19 2.94
C SER A 271 3.86 19.31 2.59
N GLY A 272 4.59 18.20 2.51
CA GLY A 272 5.98 18.15 2.06
C GLY A 272 6.14 18.53 0.59
N ASP A 273 5.33 17.95 -0.28
CA ASP A 273 5.30 18.29 -1.71
C ASP A 273 4.86 19.73 -1.94
N PHE A 274 3.84 20.18 -1.21
CA PHE A 274 3.38 21.55 -1.30
C PHE A 274 4.47 22.53 -0.84
N LEU A 275 5.16 22.24 0.27
CA LEU A 275 6.31 23.03 0.73
C LEU A 275 7.40 23.10 -0.34
N LEU A 276 7.73 21.98 -0.98
CA LEU A 276 8.71 21.93 -2.06
C LEU A 276 8.31 22.86 -3.22
N VAL A 277 7.06 22.75 -3.68
CA VAL A 277 6.53 23.60 -4.75
C VAL A 277 6.57 25.07 -4.36
N LEU A 278 6.13 25.42 -3.14
CA LEU A 278 6.14 26.80 -2.64
C LEU A 278 7.55 27.38 -2.57
N LEU A 279 8.55 26.60 -2.16
CA LEU A 279 9.94 27.05 -2.08
C LEU A 279 10.55 27.28 -3.47
N VAL A 280 10.15 26.47 -4.45
CA VAL A 280 10.57 26.61 -5.85
C VAL A 280 9.90 27.81 -6.53
N VAL A 281 8.63 28.07 -6.24
CA VAL A 281 7.85 29.14 -6.91
C VAL A 281 8.07 30.51 -6.27
N PHE A 282 7.97 30.61 -4.94
CA PHE A 282 8.00 31.91 -4.26
C PHE A 282 9.40 32.37 -3.83
N HIS A 283 10.38 31.46 -3.79
CA HIS A 283 11.73 31.72 -3.29
C HIS A 283 11.79 32.37 -1.88
N HIS A 284 10.71 32.26 -1.08
CA HIS A 284 10.56 32.95 0.19
C HIS A 284 10.21 31.97 1.33
N GLN A 285 11.21 31.61 2.13
CA GLN A 285 11.12 30.52 3.11
C GLN A 285 9.98 30.68 4.12
N ALA A 286 9.88 31.82 4.81
CA ALA A 286 8.91 31.97 5.91
C ALA A 286 7.46 31.82 5.41
N LEU A 287 7.13 32.44 4.28
CA LEU A 287 5.83 32.29 3.60
C LEU A 287 5.57 30.83 3.20
N SER A 288 6.54 30.15 2.56
CA SER A 288 6.38 28.75 2.16
C SER A 288 6.13 27.82 3.35
N PHE A 289 6.89 27.98 4.44
CA PHE A 289 6.68 27.22 5.67
C PHE A 289 5.33 27.54 6.33
N ALA A 290 4.92 28.80 6.37
CA ALA A 290 3.63 29.20 6.92
C ALA A 290 2.46 28.55 6.16
N LEU A 291 2.46 28.61 4.83
CA LEU A 291 1.41 28.02 3.99
C LEU A 291 1.39 26.49 4.05
N ALA A 292 2.56 25.84 4.02
CA ALA A 292 2.64 24.38 4.16
C ALA A 292 2.19 23.89 5.54
N SER A 293 2.54 24.63 6.59
CA SER A 293 2.09 24.35 7.97
C SER A 293 0.59 24.58 8.10
N ALA A 294 0.04 25.64 7.50
CA ALA A 294 -1.39 25.87 7.45
C ALA A 294 -2.14 24.73 6.74
N LEU A 295 -1.60 24.22 5.63
CA LEU A 295 -2.17 23.07 4.92
C LEU A 295 -2.10 21.79 5.78
N LEU A 296 -0.99 21.56 6.49
CA LEU A 296 -0.85 20.41 7.39
C LEU A 296 -1.88 20.48 8.52
N LEU A 297 -2.01 21.66 9.16
CA LEU A 297 -3.00 21.93 10.19
C LEU A 297 -4.42 21.80 9.65
N PHE A 298 -4.68 22.18 8.40
CA PHE A 298 -5.96 21.98 7.75
C PHE A 298 -6.29 20.49 7.62
N PHE A 299 -5.38 19.65 7.10
CA PHE A 299 -5.62 18.21 6.98
C PHE A 299 -5.79 17.54 8.35
N TYR A 300 -4.90 17.81 9.31
CA TYR A 300 -5.02 17.22 10.65
C TYR A 300 -6.23 17.74 11.42
N GLY A 301 -6.53 19.03 11.28
CA GLY A 301 -7.72 19.66 11.83
C GLY A 301 -8.99 19.06 11.25
N LEU A 302 -9.06 18.81 9.94
CA LEU A 302 -10.23 18.23 9.29
C LEU A 302 -10.39 16.74 9.58
N TRP A 303 -9.32 15.95 9.43
CA TRP A 303 -9.39 14.48 9.51
C TRP A 303 -9.44 13.95 10.94
N PHE A 304 -8.74 14.60 11.87
CA PHE A 304 -8.64 14.14 13.26
C PHE A 304 -9.31 15.13 14.22
N GLY A 305 -9.03 16.43 14.10
CA GLY A 305 -9.57 17.43 15.03
C GLY A 305 -11.10 17.51 14.99
N ALA A 306 -11.66 17.74 13.80
CA ALA A 306 -13.10 17.89 13.58
C ALA A 306 -13.82 16.56 13.84
N THR A 307 -13.29 15.44 13.35
CA THR A 307 -13.92 14.13 13.59
C THR A 307 -13.95 13.76 15.08
N LEU A 308 -12.88 14.05 15.83
CA LEU A 308 -12.86 13.86 17.30
C LEU A 308 -13.83 14.81 18.02
N TYR A 309 -13.91 16.08 17.58
CA TYR A 309 -14.87 17.03 18.12
C TYR A 309 -16.32 16.54 17.96
N TRP A 310 -16.68 16.04 16.78
CA TRP A 310 -18.02 15.53 16.52
C TRP A 310 -18.29 14.26 17.32
N ARG A 311 -17.32 13.36 17.42
CA ARG A 311 -17.42 12.17 18.29
C ARG A 311 -17.68 12.53 19.75
N SER A 312 -17.02 13.55 20.28
CA SER A 312 -17.23 14.00 21.66
C SER A 312 -18.61 14.64 21.90
N ARG A 313 -19.27 15.10 20.84
CA ARG A 313 -20.60 15.73 20.90
C ARG A 313 -21.75 14.75 20.70
N SER A 314 -21.45 13.60 20.12
CA SER A 314 -22.40 12.49 19.87
C SER A 314 -22.33 11.39 20.93
N ALA A 315 -21.36 11.44 21.84
CA ALA A 315 -21.21 10.55 23.01
C ALA A 315 -21.89 11.17 24.24
#